data_AF-D7BJ20-F1
#
_entry.id   AF-D7BJ20-F1
#
_cell.length_a   1.000
_cell.length_b   1.000
_cell.length_c   1.000
_cell.angle_alpha   90.00
_cell.angle_beta   90.00
_cell.angle_gamma   90.00
#
_symmetry.space_group_name_H-M   'P 1'
#
loop_
_entity.id
_entity.type
_entity.pdbx_description
1 polymer ?
#
loop_
_entity_poly.entity_id
_entity_poly.type
_entity_poly.pdbx_seq_one_letter_code
_entity_poly.pdbx_strand_id
1 'polypeptide(L)'
;MPLKYNPYTQRYEYAEEDMEPTYNEYEGRYEYGKAEDLSYSPFTRGYSKKGNKLVDKFNPYTGRYEQVPEDWEIQQNPFTGKYEFAPKK
;
A
#
# COMPACT_ATOMS: atom_id res chain seq x y z
N MET A 1 10.29 9.10 5.99
CA MET A 1 8.85 8.86 5.77
C MET A 1 8.39 7.65 6.57
N PRO A 2 7.20 7.66 7.20
CA PRO A 2 6.93 6.77 8.32
C PRO A 2 6.13 5.50 7.97
N LEU A 3 6.51 4.40 8.62
CA LEU A 3 5.56 3.32 8.93
C LEU A 3 4.47 3.87 9.83
N LYS A 4 3.22 3.71 9.43
CA LYS A 4 2.06 4.16 10.20
C LYS A 4 1.28 2.95 10.71
N TYR A 5 0.81 3.03 11.95
CA TYR A 5 -0.05 1.98 12.52
C TYR A 5 -1.49 2.21 12.11
N ASN A 6 -2.04 1.29 11.32
CA ASN A 6 -3.45 1.29 10.94
C ASN A 6 -4.27 0.59 12.04
N PRO A 7 -5.09 1.32 12.82
CA PRO A 7 -5.83 0.73 13.95
C PRO A 7 -6.93 -0.25 13.50
N TYR A 8 -7.39 -0.15 12.25
CA TYR A 8 -8.44 -1.02 11.71
C TYR A 8 -7.90 -2.36 11.24
N THR A 9 -6.66 -2.39 10.73
CA THR A 9 -5.99 -3.64 10.31
C THR A 9 -5.05 -4.19 11.39
N GLN A 10 -4.78 -3.39 12.43
CA GLN A 10 -3.85 -3.67 13.54
C GLN A 10 -2.43 -3.96 13.05
N ARG A 11 -1.98 -3.25 12.01
CA ARG A 11 -0.68 -3.48 11.35
C ARG A 11 0.04 -2.17 11.10
N TYR A 12 1.36 -2.24 11.10
CA TYR A 12 2.21 -1.17 10.58
C TYR A 12 2.33 -1.32 9.07
N GLU A 13 2.02 -0.26 8.35
CA GLU A 13 2.01 -0.20 6.89
C GLU A 13 2.87 0.98 6.42
N TYR A 14 3.53 0.83 5.28
CA TYR A 14 4.17 1.96 4.61
C TYR A 14 3.13 2.84 3.94
N ALA A 15 3.23 4.14 4.18
CA ALA A 15 2.31 5.15 3.68
C ALA A 15 3.03 6.50 3.55
N GLU A 16 2.54 7.34 2.64
CA GLU A 16 2.99 8.73 2.55
C GLU A 16 2.46 9.55 3.74
N GLU A 17 3.05 10.72 3.97
CA GLU A 17 2.78 11.53 5.15
C GLU A 17 1.33 12.04 5.21
N ASP A 18 0.73 12.33 4.07
CA ASP A 18 -0.64 12.82 3.91
C ASP A 18 -1.69 11.70 3.80
N MET A 19 -1.28 10.43 3.70
CA MET A 19 -2.22 9.30 3.68
C MET A 19 -2.82 9.03 5.07
N GLU A 20 -4.11 8.74 5.10
CA GLU A 20 -4.86 8.37 6.29
C GLU A 20 -5.54 7.00 6.12
N PRO A 21 -5.91 6.30 7.22
CA PRO A 21 -6.67 5.07 7.12
C PRO A 21 -8.01 5.33 6.43
N THR A 22 -8.15 4.84 5.21
CA THR A 22 -9.30 5.05 4.34
C THR A 22 -9.98 3.71 4.11
N TYR A 23 -11.30 3.68 4.23
CA TYR A 23 -12.08 2.49 3.89
C TYR A 23 -12.17 2.34 2.38
N ASN A 24 -11.79 1.18 1.86
CA ASN A 24 -11.97 0.82 0.46
C ASN A 24 -13.27 0.01 0.33
N GLU A 25 -14.31 0.65 -0.18
CA GLU A 25 -15.64 0.06 -0.36
C GLU A 25 -15.68 -1.12 -1.35
N TYR A 26 -14.71 -1.22 -2.27
CA TYR A 26 -14.62 -2.30 -3.25
C TYR A 26 -13.92 -3.55 -2.70
N GLU A 27 -13.01 -3.37 -1.74
CA GLU A 27 -12.25 -4.45 -1.11
C GLU A 27 -12.77 -4.84 0.28
N GLY A 28 -13.65 -4.03 0.87
CA GLY A 28 -14.23 -4.26 2.19
C GLY A 28 -13.20 -4.19 3.34
N ARG A 29 -12.14 -3.39 3.19
CA ARG A 29 -11.07 -3.23 4.19
C ARG A 29 -10.53 -1.81 4.26
N TYR A 30 -9.90 -1.47 5.38
CA TYR A 30 -9.12 -0.24 5.50
C TYR A 30 -7.70 -0.42 4.94
N GLU A 31 -7.19 0.63 4.32
CA GLU A 31 -5.79 0.77 3.90
C GLU A 31 -5.36 2.24 4.08
N TYR A 32 -4.06 2.53 4.11
CA TYR A 32 -3.61 3.91 4.00
C TYR A 32 -3.79 4.43 2.57
N GLY A 33 -4.41 5.60 2.42
CA GLY A 33 -4.68 6.20 1.12
C GLY A 33 -5.44 7.52 1.23
N LYS A 34 -6.09 7.92 0.14
CA LYS A 34 -6.98 9.08 0.07
C LYS A 34 -8.38 8.64 -0.38
N ALA A 35 -9.42 9.22 0.22
CA ALA A 35 -10.81 8.82 -0.08
C ALA A 35 -11.18 9.01 -1.57
N GLU A 36 -10.61 10.04 -2.19
CA GLU A 36 -10.83 10.47 -3.57
C GLU A 36 -10.10 9.57 -4.60
N ASP A 37 -9.03 8.91 -4.16
CA ASP A 37 -8.20 8.10 -5.04
C ASP A 37 -8.79 6.70 -5.20
N LEU A 38 -8.69 6.14 -6.40
CA LEU A 38 -9.03 4.74 -6.65
C LEU A 38 -8.25 4.28 -7.87
N SER A 39 -7.52 3.18 -7.72
CA SER A 39 -6.83 2.52 -8.83
C SER A 39 -7.19 1.05 -8.88
N TYR A 40 -7.30 0.50 -10.10
CA TYR A 40 -7.57 -0.91 -10.33
C TYR A 40 -6.31 -1.60 -10.87
N SER A 41 -6.00 -2.77 -10.34
CA SER A 41 -4.89 -3.62 -10.82
C SER A 41 -5.42 -4.80 -11.62
N PRO A 42 -5.04 -4.98 -12.90
CA PRO A 42 -5.35 -6.21 -13.64
C PRO A 42 -4.59 -7.44 -13.13
N PHE A 43 -3.48 -7.26 -12.39
CA PHE A 43 -2.65 -8.35 -11.88
C PHE A 43 -3.17 -8.91 -10.55
N THR A 44 -3.63 -8.04 -9.65
CA THR A 44 -4.22 -8.46 -8.37
C THR A 44 -5.75 -8.58 -8.44
N ARG A 45 -6.37 -8.04 -9.50
CA ARG A 45 -7.83 -7.95 -9.70
C ARG A 45 -8.54 -7.25 -8.54
N GLY A 46 -7.88 -6.26 -7.95
CA GLY A 46 -8.38 -5.51 -6.81
C GLY A 46 -8.27 -4.01 -7.03
N TYR A 47 -8.93 -3.26 -6.14
CA TYR A 47 -8.86 -1.81 -6.10
C TYR A 47 -7.98 -1.33 -4.94
N SER A 48 -7.28 -0.21 -5.09
CA SER A 48 -6.54 0.44 -4.00
C SER A 48 -6.86 1.93 -3.92
N LYS A 49 -6.94 2.43 -2.68
CA LYS A 49 -7.06 3.87 -2.35
C LYS A 49 -5.70 4.55 -2.16
N LYS A 50 -4.57 3.84 -2.36
CA LYS A 50 -3.20 4.37 -2.16
C LYS A 50 -2.78 5.49 -3.10
N GLY A 51 -3.54 5.76 -4.15
CA GLY A 51 -3.21 6.81 -5.11
C GLY A 51 -3.86 6.62 -6.46
N ASN A 52 -3.83 7.67 -7.27
CA ASN A 52 -4.37 7.71 -8.63
C ASN A 52 -3.36 7.35 -9.73
N LYS A 53 -2.07 7.22 -9.40
CA LYS A 53 -0.98 6.87 -10.35
C LYS A 53 -0.14 5.70 -9.85
N LEU A 54 -0.82 4.63 -9.47
CA LEU A 54 -0.15 3.42 -9.01
C LEU A 54 0.27 2.55 -10.20
N VAL A 55 1.37 1.83 -10.03
CA VAL A 55 1.85 0.80 -10.95
C VAL A 55 1.87 -0.55 -10.25
N ASP A 56 1.74 -1.62 -11.03
CA ASP A 56 1.88 -2.98 -10.54
C ASP A 56 3.36 -3.37 -10.50
N LYS A 57 3.93 -3.50 -9.31
CA LYS A 57 5.33 -3.93 -9.12
C LYS A 57 5.37 -5.34 -8.56
N PHE A 58 6.20 -6.20 -9.13
CA PHE A 58 6.41 -7.55 -8.63
C PHE A 58 7.36 -7.52 -7.43
N ASN A 59 6.93 -8.08 -6.31
CA ASN A 59 7.77 -8.27 -5.13
C ASN A 59 8.35 -9.70 -5.13
N PRO A 60 9.67 -9.86 -5.39
CA PRO A 60 10.31 -11.18 -5.44
C PRO A 60 10.36 -11.91 -4.10
N TYR A 61 10.22 -11.21 -2.97
CA TYR A 61 10.23 -11.83 -1.64
C TYR A 61 8.88 -12.46 -1.28
N THR A 62 7.78 -11.98 -1.87
CA THR A 62 6.43 -12.51 -1.63
C THR A 62 5.89 -13.30 -2.81
N GLY A 63 6.49 -13.16 -4.00
CA GLY A 63 6.05 -13.80 -5.23
C GLY A 63 4.74 -13.22 -5.78
N ARG A 64 4.40 -11.97 -5.43
CA ARG A 64 3.12 -11.32 -5.75
C ARG A 64 3.34 -9.94 -6.35
N TYR A 65 2.36 -9.50 -7.14
CA TYR A 65 2.26 -8.09 -7.54
C TYR A 65 1.64 -7.27 -6.43
N GLU A 66 2.13 -6.04 -6.27
CA GLU A 66 1.60 -5.03 -5.37
C GLU A 66 1.36 -3.75 -6.16
N GLN A 67 0.22 -3.12 -5.91
CA GLN A 67 -0.10 -1.83 -6.52
C GLN A 67 0.39 -0.71 -5.60
N VAL A 68 1.36 0.07 -6.06
CA VAL A 68 2.07 1.10 -5.29
C VAL A 68 2.49 2.27 -6.20
N PRO A 69 2.83 3.45 -5.64
CA PRO A 69 3.44 4.52 -6.43
C PRO A 69 4.73 4.06 -7.12
N GLU A 70 5.02 4.65 -8.29
CA GLU A 70 6.10 4.22 -9.18
C GLU A 70 7.48 4.27 -8.52
N ASP A 71 7.72 5.31 -7.72
CA ASP A 71 8.98 5.62 -7.06
C ASP A 71 9.22 4.81 -5.77
N TRP A 72 8.25 4.01 -5.33
CA TRP A 72 8.43 3.16 -4.14
C TRP A 72 9.43 2.03 -4.39
N GLU A 73 10.29 1.77 -3.42
CA GLU A 73 11.33 0.74 -3.45
C GLU A 73 11.05 -0.33 -2.38
N ILE A 74 11.56 -1.55 -2.57
CA ILE A 74 11.35 -2.63 -1.60
C ILE A 74 12.14 -2.31 -0.32
N GLN A 75 11.45 -2.32 0.82
CA GLN A 75 12.05 -2.16 2.15
C GLN A 75 11.51 -3.22 3.10
N GLN A 76 12.31 -3.60 4.09
CA GLN A 76 11.83 -4.47 5.16
C GLN A 76 11.02 -3.63 6.16
N ASN A 77 9.80 -4.07 6.46
CA ASN A 77 9.00 -3.56 7.55
C ASN A 77 9.53 -4.15 8.88
N PRO A 78 10.11 -3.36 9.80
CA PRO A 78 10.73 -3.86 11.01
C PRO A 78 9.73 -4.41 12.03
N PHE A 79 8.44 -4.07 11.93
CA PHE A 79 7.39 -4.56 12.83
C PHE A 79 6.81 -5.91 12.40
N THR A 80 6.83 -6.20 11.10
CA THR A 80 6.27 -7.44 10.53
C THR A 80 7.33 -8.41 10.00
N GLY A 81 8.56 -7.93 9.77
CA GLY A 81 9.65 -8.65 9.14
C GLY A 81 9.49 -8.83 7.62
N LYS A 82 8.38 -8.35 7.03
CA LYS A 82 8.07 -8.54 5.61
C LYS A 82 8.78 -7.53 4.74
N TYR A 83 9.13 -7.94 3.52
CA TYR A 83 9.55 -7.03 2.47
C TYR A 83 8.32 -6.53 1.72
N GLU A 84 8.15 -5.22 1.70
CA GLU A 84 7.00 -4.52 1.13
C GLU A 84 7.52 -3.32 0.33
N PHE A 85 6.80 -2.88 -0.70
CA PHE A 85 7.15 -1.62 -1.36
C PHE A 85 6.85 -0.45 -0.42
N ALA A 86 7.76 0.52 -0.40
CA ALA A 86 7.74 1.65 0.52
C ALA A 86 8.26 2.94 -0.15
N PRO A 87 7.79 4.12 0.29
CA PRO A 87 8.30 5.40 -0.21
C PRO A 87 9.82 5.50 -0.12
N LYS A 88 10.46 6.02 -1.16
CA LYS A 88 11.91 6.19 -1.22
C LYS A 88 12.36 7.29 -0.26
N LYS A 89 13.19 6.95 0.73
CA LYS A 89 13.63 7.85 1.82
C LYS A 89 14.05 9.25 1.38
#